data_AF-A0A8H6GQ05-F1
#
_entry.id   AF-A0A8H6GQ05-F1
#
_cell.length_a   1.000
_cell.length_b   1.000
_cell.length_c   1.000
_cell.angle_alpha   90.00
_cell.angle_beta   90.00
_cell.angle_gamma   90.00
#
_symmetry.space_group_name_H-M   'P 1'
#
loop_
_entity.id
_entity.type
_entity.pdbx_description
1 polymer ?
#
loop_
_entity_poly.entity_id
_entity_poly.type
_entity_poly.pdbx_seq_one_letter_code
_entity_poly.pdbx_strand_id
1 'polypeptide(L)'
;MKFSLLLALTASSVAQAAQLAFPGAEGFGRYAVGGRQGEVYKVTNLKYADDSFPVYMKCLMKSNSDSGTGSLRDAVSKPNRIVVFDVGGVIKISERIVVSKNIYIAGQTAPGGGIVVYGNGWSLSNANDSIVRYITIRMGKGGTSGKDAIGIADGKNIIFDHVSVSWGRDETFSINGDVTNVTIQNTIIAQGLVSHSCGGLMQTDGGVSLFRNLYIDNKTRNPKVKGVNDFQNNVVYNWGGGGGYIAGDSQADSYANIINNYFISGPDTTVTAFTRGNSFFHAYVKDNFYDSNRNGKLDGAALCEKASCYSDIDFVKAPYNYPAPTALTPQAAVELVLKGVGNSLHRDTVDTALIDQVKSYGTKGGQISDEKEFGGVGEIANGAALKDSDGDGIPDEWETKNGLNPNDASDDSFNSLETYWNYLYPWGATHNGGARMDEEHVSVTDGVLTLTAEPRDDQEDPIHYLSGTIHAKSTFTVSAGGGYDISAEFIAPVARGTWPAFWLNAASGWPPEIDIAEWKGSGKISFNTFNTSDEVAALDRDYPNPGEWHSVRAELRDENGHDVRVKFFLDGVEQTTQYGRDYIGAGLRLIVNYQTEGSSGSPGPTTPTTFQVRNVEVISLN
;
A
#
# COMPACT_ATOMS: atom_id res chain seq x y z
N MET A 1 -62.98 -6.94 -4.95
CA MET A 1 -61.78 -6.32 -4.38
C MET A 1 -60.62 -7.32 -4.52
N LYS A 2 -59.68 -7.05 -5.43
CA LYS A 2 -58.44 -7.83 -5.58
C LYS A 2 -57.38 -7.13 -4.75
N PHE A 3 -56.77 -7.82 -3.78
CA PHE A 3 -55.54 -7.37 -3.12
C PHE A 3 -54.39 -8.20 -3.70
N SER A 4 -53.59 -7.58 -4.57
CA SER A 4 -52.30 -8.12 -4.98
C SER A 4 -51.27 -7.72 -3.92
N LEU A 5 -50.67 -8.72 -3.26
CA LEU A 5 -49.55 -8.54 -2.35
C LEU A 5 -48.28 -8.41 -3.20
N LEU A 6 -47.71 -7.21 -3.27
CA LEU A 6 -46.43 -6.95 -3.94
C LEU A 6 -45.32 -7.38 -2.97
N LEU A 7 -44.66 -8.50 -3.27
CA LEU A 7 -43.48 -8.96 -2.56
C LEU A 7 -42.29 -8.10 -3.04
N ALA A 8 -41.83 -7.17 -2.21
CA ALA A 8 -40.63 -6.40 -2.48
C ALA A 8 -39.41 -7.30 -2.21
N LEU A 9 -38.76 -7.80 -3.26
CA LEU A 9 -37.41 -8.34 -3.15
C LEU A 9 -36.46 -7.19 -2.84
N THR A 10 -35.98 -7.11 -1.61
CA THR A 10 -34.81 -6.31 -1.26
C THR A 10 -33.58 -7.07 -1.71
N ALA A 11 -32.99 -6.67 -2.84
CA ALA A 11 -31.66 -7.10 -3.24
C ALA A 11 -30.65 -6.51 -2.24
N SER A 12 -30.13 -7.36 -1.34
CA SER A 12 -28.99 -7.03 -0.49
C SER A 12 -27.75 -6.93 -1.36
N SER A 13 -27.32 -5.71 -1.67
CA SER A 13 -26.01 -5.48 -2.31
C SER A 13 -24.92 -5.81 -1.29
N VAL A 14 -24.23 -6.93 -1.49
CA VAL A 14 -23.00 -7.24 -0.75
C VAL A 14 -21.96 -6.19 -1.17
N ALA A 15 -21.56 -5.31 -0.24
CA ALA A 15 -20.56 -4.30 -0.52
C ALA A 15 -19.18 -4.97 -0.60
N GLN A 16 -18.66 -5.12 -1.82
CA GLN A 16 -17.29 -5.57 -2.07
C GLN A 16 -16.32 -4.58 -1.42
N ALA A 17 -15.40 -5.04 -0.56
CA ALA A 17 -14.43 -4.13 0.04
C ALA A 17 -13.49 -3.57 -1.01
N ALA A 18 -13.20 -2.28 -0.89
CA ALA A 18 -12.40 -1.56 -1.87
C ALA A 18 -10.93 -1.99 -1.81
N GLN A 19 -10.34 -2.27 -2.96
CA GLN A 19 -8.95 -2.70 -3.07
C GLN A 19 -7.98 -1.54 -2.85
N LEU A 20 -6.99 -1.73 -1.96
CA LEU A 20 -5.94 -0.74 -1.72
C LEU A 20 -5.17 -0.37 -3.00
N ALA A 21 -4.72 0.88 -3.08
CA ALA A 21 -3.92 1.45 -4.16
C ALA A 21 -2.62 0.66 -4.40
N PHE A 22 -1.99 0.25 -3.31
CA PHE A 22 -0.81 -0.61 -3.24
C PHE A 22 -0.66 -1.12 -1.79
N PRO A 23 0.11 -2.19 -1.54
CA PRO A 23 0.42 -2.63 -0.17
C PRO A 23 1.04 -1.49 0.65
N GLY A 24 0.42 -1.15 1.78
CA GLY A 24 0.84 -0.04 2.64
C GLY A 24 0.24 1.33 2.29
N ALA A 25 -0.73 1.39 1.37
CA ALA A 25 -1.56 2.58 1.18
C ALA A 25 -2.48 2.79 2.38
N GLU A 26 -2.39 3.95 3.03
CA GLU A 26 -3.18 4.31 4.21
C GLU A 26 -3.97 5.61 3.96
N GLY A 27 -4.88 5.97 4.88
CA GLY A 27 -5.56 7.26 4.81
C GLY A 27 -6.75 7.31 3.86
N PHE A 28 -7.26 8.52 3.63
CA PHE A 28 -8.45 8.71 2.81
C PHE A 28 -8.24 8.29 1.35
N GLY A 29 -7.07 8.57 0.77
CA GLY A 29 -6.73 8.23 -0.62
C GLY A 29 -6.36 6.77 -0.87
N ARG A 30 -6.40 5.89 0.15
CA ARG A 30 -5.86 4.53 0.08
C ARG A 30 -6.49 3.61 -0.96
N TYR A 31 -7.65 3.96 -1.49
CA TYR A 31 -8.38 3.18 -2.50
C TYR A 31 -8.30 3.77 -3.91
N ALA A 32 -7.39 4.73 -4.15
CA ALA A 32 -7.13 5.23 -5.50
C ALA A 32 -6.87 4.07 -6.47
N VAL A 33 -7.59 4.03 -7.59
CA VAL A 33 -7.50 2.92 -8.54
C VAL A 33 -6.24 3.02 -9.41
N GLY A 34 -5.72 4.23 -9.65
CA GLY A 34 -4.59 4.44 -10.54
C GLY A 34 -4.93 4.05 -11.98
N GLY A 35 -3.93 3.55 -12.70
CA GLY A 35 -4.08 3.03 -14.05
C GLY A 35 -4.50 1.56 -14.14
N ARG A 36 -5.01 0.94 -13.05
CA ARG A 36 -5.45 -0.47 -13.07
C ARG A 36 -6.44 -0.71 -14.22
N GLN A 37 -6.28 -1.81 -14.95
CA GLN A 37 -7.02 -2.15 -16.20
C GLN A 37 -6.75 -1.20 -17.38
N GLY A 38 -5.74 -0.33 -17.26
CA GLY A 38 -5.34 0.64 -18.26
C GLY A 38 -4.13 0.18 -19.09
N GLU A 39 -3.55 1.13 -19.83
CA GLU A 39 -2.36 0.93 -20.65
C GLU A 39 -1.07 1.12 -19.83
N VAL A 40 -0.13 0.20 -19.94
CA VAL A 40 1.25 0.42 -19.49
C VAL A 40 1.96 1.34 -20.49
N TYR A 41 2.42 2.49 -20.01
CA TYR A 41 3.11 3.49 -20.82
C TYR A 41 4.56 3.64 -20.33
N LYS A 42 5.51 3.32 -21.20
CA LYS A 42 6.95 3.43 -20.93
C LYS A 42 7.47 4.83 -21.28
N VAL A 43 8.00 5.54 -20.29
CA VAL A 43 8.81 6.75 -20.48
C VAL A 43 10.21 6.32 -20.89
N THR A 44 10.57 6.60 -22.14
CA THR A 44 11.81 6.11 -22.78
C THR A 44 12.81 7.22 -23.06
N ASN A 45 12.48 8.46 -22.74
CA ASN A 45 13.39 9.58 -22.93
C ASN A 45 13.24 10.68 -21.89
N LEU A 46 14.35 11.36 -21.62
CA LEU A 46 14.44 12.52 -20.75
C LEU A 46 14.25 13.84 -21.52
N LYS A 47 13.60 13.81 -22.71
CA LYS A 47 13.75 14.86 -23.72
C LYS A 47 13.58 16.26 -23.15
N TYR A 48 14.63 17.05 -23.39
CA TYR A 48 14.65 18.51 -23.40
C TYR A 48 15.60 18.93 -24.54
N ALA A 49 15.24 19.97 -25.29
CA ALA A 49 16.15 20.63 -26.24
C ALA A 49 17.01 21.63 -25.46
N ASP A 50 18.30 21.36 -25.28
CA ASP A 50 19.20 22.25 -24.55
C ASP A 50 19.62 23.50 -25.36
N ASP A 51 20.48 24.33 -24.77
CA ASP A 51 20.94 25.55 -25.43
C ASP A 51 21.93 25.35 -26.58
N SER A 52 22.43 24.12 -26.79
CA SER A 52 23.34 23.76 -27.88
C SER A 52 22.64 23.63 -29.23
N PHE A 53 21.30 23.60 -29.26
CA PHE A 53 20.54 23.59 -30.51
C PHE A 53 20.67 24.93 -31.25
N PRO A 54 21.02 24.92 -32.55
CA PRO A 54 21.19 26.14 -33.34
C PRO A 54 19.90 26.96 -33.36
N VAL A 55 20.05 28.29 -33.29
CA VAL A 55 18.96 29.27 -33.12
C VAL A 55 17.80 29.08 -34.11
N TYR A 56 18.07 28.57 -35.33
CA TYR A 56 17.02 28.32 -36.32
C TYR A 56 16.08 27.15 -35.95
N MET A 57 16.55 26.14 -35.19
CA MET A 57 15.68 25.07 -34.66
C MET A 57 14.87 25.55 -33.44
N LYS A 58 15.40 26.48 -32.63
CA LYS A 58 14.66 27.10 -31.52
C LYS A 58 13.45 27.92 -32.01
N CYS A 59 13.54 28.58 -33.17
CA CYS A 59 12.42 29.31 -33.77
C CYS A 59 11.30 28.41 -34.33
N LEU A 60 11.59 27.14 -34.63
CA LEU A 60 10.60 26.14 -35.05
C LEU A 60 10.00 25.36 -33.87
N MET A 61 10.66 25.37 -32.70
CA MET A 61 10.23 24.66 -31.48
C MET A 61 9.73 25.62 -30.39
N LYS A 62 8.77 26.49 -30.73
CA LYS A 62 8.15 27.39 -29.75
C LYS A 62 7.03 26.73 -28.90
N SER A 63 7.06 25.41 -28.72
CA SER A 63 6.08 24.67 -27.91
C SER A 63 6.66 23.34 -27.39
N ASN A 64 6.81 23.20 -26.06
CA ASN A 64 7.09 21.98 -25.29
C ASN A 64 8.13 20.99 -25.87
N SER A 65 9.41 21.28 -25.65
CA SER A 65 10.53 20.36 -25.95
C SER A 65 10.57 19.09 -25.08
N ASP A 66 9.66 18.99 -24.10
CA ASP A 66 9.43 17.86 -23.18
C ASP A 66 8.15 17.07 -23.53
N SER A 67 7.62 17.24 -24.76
CA SER A 67 6.41 16.56 -25.26
C SER A 67 6.72 15.54 -26.37
N GLY A 68 5.73 14.69 -26.66
CA GLY A 68 5.80 13.64 -27.68
C GLY A 68 5.99 12.25 -27.09
N THR A 69 5.83 11.23 -27.93
CA THR A 69 5.87 9.82 -27.51
C THR A 69 7.16 9.48 -26.74
N GLY A 70 7.01 8.71 -25.66
CA GLY A 70 8.06 8.31 -24.74
C GLY A 70 8.45 9.36 -23.71
N SER A 71 7.83 10.55 -23.71
CA SER A 71 8.05 11.59 -22.69
C SER A 71 7.10 11.43 -21.50
N LEU A 72 7.51 11.92 -20.33
CA LEU A 72 6.63 12.00 -19.15
C LEU A 72 5.37 12.82 -19.42
N ARG A 73 5.48 13.93 -20.17
CA ARG A 73 4.33 14.78 -20.49
C ARG A 73 3.29 14.04 -21.31
N ASP A 74 3.71 13.25 -22.30
CA ASP A 74 2.76 12.43 -23.07
C ASP A 74 2.17 11.31 -22.20
N ALA A 75 3.00 10.67 -21.36
CA ALA A 75 2.59 9.59 -20.47
C ALA A 75 1.39 9.99 -19.59
N VAL A 76 1.48 11.14 -18.92
CA VAL A 76 0.46 11.62 -17.97
C VAL A 76 -0.69 12.41 -18.61
N SER A 77 -0.62 12.69 -19.91
CA SER A 77 -1.62 13.53 -20.61
C SER A 77 -2.97 12.85 -20.87
N LYS A 78 -3.00 11.51 -20.82
CA LYS A 78 -4.19 10.69 -21.10
C LYS A 78 -4.53 9.84 -19.88
N PRO A 79 -5.81 9.51 -19.68
CA PRO A 79 -6.23 8.73 -18.52
C PRO A 79 -5.95 7.23 -18.69
N ASN A 80 -6.15 6.48 -17.60
CA ASN A 80 -6.08 5.02 -17.56
C ASN A 80 -4.70 4.49 -17.96
N ARG A 81 -3.65 4.98 -17.29
CA ARG A 81 -2.28 4.56 -17.59
C ARG A 81 -1.46 4.22 -16.36
N ILE A 82 -0.67 3.17 -16.48
CA ILE A 82 0.43 2.86 -15.58
C ILE A 82 1.70 3.38 -16.24
N VAL A 83 2.27 4.43 -15.70
CA VAL A 83 3.46 5.10 -16.20
C VAL A 83 4.69 4.49 -15.54
N VAL A 84 5.52 3.82 -16.33
CA VAL A 84 6.79 3.20 -15.94
C VAL A 84 7.96 3.87 -16.67
N PHE A 85 9.19 3.68 -16.20
CA PHE A 85 10.36 4.41 -16.69
C PHE A 85 11.49 3.48 -17.14
N ASP A 86 11.87 3.58 -18.42
CA ASP A 86 13.05 2.90 -18.99
C ASP A 86 14.32 3.76 -18.89
N VAL A 87 14.20 4.99 -18.36
CA VAL A 87 15.29 5.95 -18.24
C VAL A 87 15.30 6.56 -16.83
N GLY A 88 16.51 6.86 -16.33
CA GLY A 88 16.73 7.62 -15.10
C GLY A 88 17.41 8.94 -15.41
N GLY A 89 17.09 9.99 -14.66
CA GLY A 89 17.73 11.29 -14.84
C GLY A 89 16.82 12.48 -14.55
N VAL A 90 17.28 13.64 -14.99
CA VAL A 90 16.54 14.90 -14.84
C VAL A 90 15.68 15.15 -16.08
N ILE A 91 14.36 15.19 -15.91
CA ILE A 91 13.41 15.65 -16.92
C ILE A 91 13.17 17.14 -16.70
N LYS A 92 13.64 17.97 -17.63
CA LYS A 92 13.45 19.42 -17.56
C LYS A 92 12.14 19.82 -18.23
N ILE A 93 11.31 20.57 -17.53
CA ILE A 93 10.02 21.06 -18.01
C ILE A 93 10.02 22.59 -18.00
N SER A 94 9.46 23.20 -19.05
CA SER A 94 9.27 24.67 -19.11
C SER A 94 7.87 25.08 -18.67
N GLU A 95 6.89 24.21 -18.88
CA GLU A 95 5.48 24.44 -18.55
C GLU A 95 5.00 23.45 -17.49
N ARG A 96 3.94 23.84 -16.76
CA ARG A 96 3.30 22.99 -15.75
C ARG A 96 2.92 21.63 -16.35
N ILE A 97 3.20 20.55 -15.63
CA ILE A 97 2.69 19.22 -15.97
C ILE A 97 1.23 19.14 -15.51
N VAL A 98 0.33 18.67 -16.36
CA VAL A 98 -1.07 18.42 -16.01
C VAL A 98 -1.29 16.92 -16.09
N VAL A 99 -1.64 16.32 -14.96
CA VAL A 99 -1.84 14.87 -14.83
C VAL A 99 -3.30 14.54 -15.10
N SER A 100 -3.56 13.55 -15.94
CA SER A 100 -4.90 13.03 -16.20
C SER A 100 -5.41 12.16 -15.05
N LYS A 101 -6.68 11.73 -15.14
CA LYS A 101 -7.29 10.81 -14.17
C LYS A 101 -6.87 9.35 -14.40
N ASN A 102 -7.02 8.50 -13.40
CA ASN A 102 -6.76 7.07 -13.46
C ASN A 102 -5.30 6.81 -13.89
N ILE A 103 -4.37 7.50 -13.23
CA ILE A 103 -2.94 7.41 -13.53
C ILE A 103 -2.24 6.78 -12.35
N TYR A 104 -1.38 5.78 -12.61
CA TYR A 104 -0.36 5.37 -11.67
C TYR A 104 1.02 5.75 -12.20
N ILE A 105 1.72 6.67 -11.52
CA ILE A 105 3.13 6.97 -11.81
C ILE A 105 4.02 6.13 -10.89
N ALA A 106 4.64 5.11 -11.45
CA ALA A 106 5.45 4.11 -10.77
C ALA A 106 6.95 4.49 -10.83
N GLY A 107 7.35 5.56 -10.13
CA GLY A 107 8.73 6.05 -10.16
C GLY A 107 9.79 5.04 -9.71
N GLN A 108 9.41 4.01 -8.94
CA GLN A 108 10.31 2.94 -8.52
C GLN A 108 10.81 2.05 -9.66
N THR A 109 10.21 2.15 -10.85
CA THR A 109 10.67 1.42 -12.05
C THR A 109 11.87 2.09 -12.72
N ALA A 110 12.14 3.36 -12.40
CA ALA A 110 13.19 4.13 -13.05
C ALA A 110 14.59 3.56 -12.73
N PRO A 111 15.44 3.35 -13.74
CA PRO A 111 16.79 2.86 -13.51
C PRO A 111 17.73 3.95 -12.96
N GLY A 112 18.91 3.54 -12.51
CA GLY A 112 19.97 4.45 -12.07
C GLY A 112 19.57 5.28 -10.85
N GLY A 113 19.71 6.60 -10.96
CA GLY A 113 19.37 7.57 -9.91
C GLY A 113 17.90 7.98 -9.87
N GLY A 114 17.00 7.23 -10.51
CA GLY A 114 15.57 7.53 -10.53
C GLY A 114 15.22 8.76 -11.37
N ILE A 115 14.02 9.33 -11.15
CA ILE A 115 13.52 10.49 -11.90
C ILE A 115 13.43 11.74 -11.01
N VAL A 116 14.05 12.82 -11.49
CA VAL A 116 13.85 14.19 -10.99
C VAL A 116 13.20 15.01 -12.10
N VAL A 117 12.06 15.65 -11.80
CA VAL A 117 11.37 16.55 -12.72
C VAL A 117 11.61 17.97 -12.28
N TYR A 118 12.16 18.81 -13.17
CA TYR A 118 12.67 20.13 -12.80
C TYR A 118 12.24 21.25 -13.74
N GLY A 119 11.87 22.40 -13.17
CA GLY A 119 11.76 23.67 -13.89
C GLY A 119 10.37 24.31 -13.85
N ASN A 120 9.34 23.56 -13.46
CA ASN A 120 8.00 24.09 -13.20
C ASN A 120 7.19 23.14 -12.29
N GLY A 121 5.96 23.51 -11.93
CA GLY A 121 5.09 22.73 -11.05
C GLY A 121 4.19 21.71 -11.76
N TRP A 122 3.35 21.03 -10.98
CA TRP A 122 2.45 19.95 -11.39
C TRP A 122 1.02 20.22 -10.92
N SER A 123 0.05 20.02 -11.81
CA SER A 123 -1.39 20.03 -11.50
C SER A 123 -1.94 18.62 -11.47
N LEU A 124 -2.57 18.25 -10.35
CA LEU A 124 -3.41 17.06 -10.25
C LEU A 124 -4.90 17.44 -10.12
N SER A 125 -5.28 18.66 -10.52
CA SER A 125 -6.70 19.00 -10.67
C SER A 125 -7.34 18.09 -11.72
N ASN A 126 -8.52 17.55 -11.40
CA ASN A 126 -9.29 16.58 -12.17
C ASN A 126 -8.59 15.23 -12.37
N ALA A 127 -7.51 14.95 -11.62
CA ALA A 127 -6.74 13.71 -11.69
C ALA A 127 -7.34 12.65 -10.75
N ASN A 128 -8.63 12.37 -10.89
CA ASN A 128 -9.33 11.38 -10.05
C ASN A 128 -8.61 10.03 -10.06
N ASP A 129 -8.61 9.32 -8.93
CA ASP A 129 -8.06 7.97 -8.81
C ASP A 129 -6.58 7.89 -9.23
N SER A 130 -5.76 8.87 -8.81
CA SER A 130 -4.33 8.92 -9.17
C SER A 130 -3.42 8.43 -8.06
N ILE A 131 -2.38 7.70 -8.45
CA ILE A 131 -1.32 7.19 -7.57
C ILE A 131 0.02 7.75 -8.07
N VAL A 132 0.81 8.37 -7.20
CA VAL A 132 2.15 8.89 -7.54
C VAL A 132 3.17 8.40 -6.52
N ARG A 133 4.20 7.69 -6.97
CA ARG A 133 5.21 7.11 -6.07
C ARG A 133 6.64 7.26 -6.55
N TYR A 134 7.58 7.37 -5.60
CA TYR A 134 9.03 7.29 -5.83
C TYR A 134 9.55 8.21 -6.94
N ILE A 135 9.07 9.44 -6.97
CA ILE A 135 9.49 10.47 -7.93
C ILE A 135 9.80 11.78 -7.22
N THR A 136 10.70 12.56 -7.79
CA THR A 136 11.10 13.85 -7.24
C THR A 136 10.64 14.99 -8.15
N ILE A 137 9.97 16.00 -7.58
CA ILE A 137 9.39 17.15 -8.28
C ILE A 137 9.97 18.44 -7.71
N ARG A 138 10.69 19.20 -8.54
CA ARG A 138 11.37 20.43 -8.15
C ARG A 138 10.96 21.58 -9.06
N MET A 139 10.20 22.51 -8.52
CA MET A 139 9.72 23.65 -9.31
C MET A 139 10.87 24.62 -9.64
N GLY A 140 11.64 25.01 -8.61
CA GLY A 140 12.79 25.90 -8.75
C GLY A 140 12.40 27.34 -9.07
N LYS A 141 13.40 28.22 -9.03
CA LYS A 141 13.22 29.67 -9.23
C LYS A 141 12.75 29.99 -10.65
N GLY A 142 13.05 29.16 -11.63
CA GLY A 142 12.58 29.29 -13.01
C GLY A 142 11.09 29.00 -13.21
N GLY A 143 10.45 28.31 -12.26
CA GLY A 143 9.03 27.97 -12.35
C GLY A 143 8.10 29.19 -12.32
N THR A 144 6.87 28.99 -12.78
CA THR A 144 5.87 30.07 -12.87
C THR A 144 5.60 30.70 -11.49
N SER A 145 5.81 32.01 -11.38
CA SER A 145 5.57 32.74 -10.13
C SER A 145 4.11 32.68 -9.68
N GLY A 146 3.86 32.58 -8.36
CA GLY A 146 2.49 32.54 -7.83
C GLY A 146 1.75 31.24 -8.17
N LYS A 147 2.49 30.15 -8.37
CA LYS A 147 1.96 28.80 -8.58
C LYS A 147 2.69 27.81 -7.69
N ASP A 148 2.00 26.73 -7.37
CA ASP A 148 2.52 25.69 -6.49
C ASP A 148 3.39 24.69 -7.24
N ALA A 149 4.37 24.09 -6.54
CA ALA A 149 5.13 22.97 -7.09
C ALA A 149 4.21 21.76 -7.32
N ILE A 150 3.28 21.47 -6.40
CA ILE A 150 2.12 20.60 -6.63
C ILE A 150 0.85 21.33 -6.21
N GLY A 151 -0.17 21.34 -7.09
CA GLY A 151 -1.48 21.93 -6.78
C GLY A 151 -2.64 21.04 -7.21
N ILE A 152 -3.64 20.91 -6.33
CA ILE A 152 -4.89 20.16 -6.55
C ILE A 152 -6.07 21.07 -6.24
N ALA A 153 -6.86 21.42 -7.26
CA ALA A 153 -8.03 22.31 -7.10
C ALA A 153 -9.37 21.57 -7.13
N ASP A 154 -9.41 20.40 -7.76
CA ASP A 154 -10.56 19.51 -7.80
C ASP A 154 -10.08 18.07 -8.04
N GLY A 155 -10.86 17.09 -7.61
CA GLY A 155 -10.59 15.67 -7.86
C GLY A 155 -10.80 14.78 -6.64
N LYS A 156 -10.76 13.46 -6.82
CA LYS A 156 -10.95 12.51 -5.72
C LYS A 156 -10.04 11.30 -5.75
N ASN A 157 -9.84 10.67 -4.59
CA ASN A 157 -9.08 9.43 -4.42
C ASN A 157 -7.66 9.57 -4.97
N ILE A 158 -6.85 10.43 -4.36
CA ILE A 158 -5.48 10.69 -4.82
C ILE A 158 -4.50 10.30 -3.73
N ILE A 159 -3.45 9.57 -4.08
CA ILE A 159 -2.41 9.17 -3.14
C ILE A 159 -1.01 9.49 -3.66
N PHE A 160 -0.22 10.13 -2.80
CA PHE A 160 1.21 10.33 -2.97
C PHE A 160 1.94 9.53 -1.90
N ASP A 161 2.89 8.70 -2.30
CA ASP A 161 3.71 7.90 -1.38
C ASP A 161 5.18 7.91 -1.82
N HIS A 162 6.09 8.26 -0.90
CA HIS A 162 7.53 8.33 -1.22
C HIS A 162 7.86 9.34 -2.34
N VAL A 163 7.26 10.53 -2.30
CA VAL A 163 7.54 11.61 -3.25
C VAL A 163 8.40 12.68 -2.57
N SER A 164 9.28 13.33 -3.33
CA SER A 164 10.03 14.50 -2.85
C SER A 164 9.60 15.73 -3.61
N VAL A 165 9.18 16.79 -2.91
CA VAL A 165 8.68 18.02 -3.50
C VAL A 165 9.43 19.21 -2.92
N SER A 166 10.00 20.05 -3.77
CA SER A 166 10.72 21.23 -3.28
C SER A 166 10.61 22.48 -4.17
N TRP A 167 11.04 23.60 -3.58
CA TRP A 167 11.28 24.87 -4.26
C TRP A 167 10.03 25.49 -4.89
N GLY A 168 8.89 25.37 -4.20
CA GLY A 168 7.65 26.04 -4.58
C GLY A 168 7.80 27.55 -4.71
N ARG A 169 7.09 28.13 -5.69
CA ARG A 169 7.07 29.58 -5.99
C ARG A 169 5.90 30.31 -5.34
N ASP A 170 4.87 29.57 -4.94
CA ASP A 170 3.81 29.97 -4.00
C ASP A 170 3.82 28.95 -2.86
N GLU A 171 3.06 27.85 -2.93
CA GLU A 171 3.26 26.71 -2.04
C GLU A 171 4.08 25.58 -2.66
N THR A 172 4.66 24.74 -1.81
CA THR A 172 5.34 23.52 -2.26
C THR A 172 4.31 22.45 -2.62
N PHE A 173 3.28 22.24 -1.78
CA PHE A 173 2.21 21.30 -2.06
C PHE A 173 0.88 21.83 -1.51
N SER A 174 -0.07 22.18 -2.38
CA SER A 174 -1.39 22.66 -1.96
C SER A 174 -2.57 21.82 -2.48
N ILE A 175 -3.58 21.67 -1.64
CA ILE A 175 -4.92 21.17 -1.91
C ILE A 175 -5.89 22.30 -1.57
N ASN A 176 -6.63 22.81 -2.57
CA ASN A 176 -7.52 23.94 -2.37
C ASN A 176 -8.67 23.92 -3.38
N GLY A 177 -9.82 23.41 -2.94
CA GLY A 177 -11.05 23.41 -3.73
C GLY A 177 -11.88 22.15 -3.48
N ASP A 178 -12.59 21.67 -4.50
CA ASP A 178 -13.50 20.52 -4.41
C ASP A 178 -12.74 19.20 -4.51
N VAL A 179 -12.03 18.85 -3.44
CA VAL A 179 -11.09 17.72 -3.41
C VAL A 179 -11.50 16.72 -2.34
N THR A 180 -11.64 15.43 -2.67
CA THR A 180 -12.07 14.42 -1.69
C THR A 180 -11.10 13.24 -1.64
N ASN A 181 -10.90 12.66 -0.47
CA ASN A 181 -10.07 11.47 -0.29
C ASN A 181 -8.63 11.59 -0.81
N VAL A 182 -7.80 12.40 -0.13
CA VAL A 182 -6.38 12.51 -0.47
C VAL A 182 -5.50 11.96 0.64
N THR A 183 -4.48 11.17 0.27
CA THR A 183 -3.39 10.79 1.18
C THR A 183 -2.08 11.33 0.64
N ILE A 184 -1.30 11.98 1.50
CA ILE A 184 0.12 12.24 1.29
C ILE A 184 0.87 11.48 2.39
N GLN A 185 1.66 10.49 2.01
CA GLN A 185 2.42 9.68 2.96
C GLN A 185 3.89 9.55 2.57
N ASN A 186 4.76 9.37 3.57
CA ASN A 186 6.20 9.15 3.37
C ASN A 186 6.86 10.19 2.44
N THR A 187 6.36 11.42 2.38
CA THR A 187 6.74 12.44 1.37
C THR A 187 7.57 13.57 2.00
N ILE A 188 8.57 14.06 1.26
CA ILE A 188 9.33 15.28 1.62
C ILE A 188 8.64 16.50 1.01
N ILE A 189 8.38 17.53 1.81
CA ILE A 189 7.84 18.83 1.39
C ILE A 189 8.78 19.91 1.90
N ALA A 190 9.66 20.40 1.01
CA ALA A 190 10.86 21.12 1.42
C ALA A 190 11.06 22.47 0.72
N GLN A 191 11.67 23.40 1.47
CA GLN A 191 12.32 24.58 0.90
C GLN A 191 11.47 25.36 -0.11
N GLY A 192 10.21 25.69 0.23
CA GLY A 192 9.49 26.74 -0.51
C GLY A 192 10.35 27.99 -0.60
N LEU A 193 10.49 28.60 -1.78
CA LEU A 193 11.44 29.69 -1.97
C LEU A 193 10.99 30.96 -1.22
N VAL A 194 11.92 31.74 -0.66
CA VAL A 194 11.59 32.87 0.25
C VAL A 194 10.66 33.95 -0.32
N SER A 195 10.41 33.99 -1.63
CA SER A 195 9.35 34.83 -2.21
C SER A 195 7.96 34.53 -1.63
N HIS A 196 7.71 33.26 -1.29
CA HIS A 196 6.47 32.81 -0.64
C HIS A 196 6.69 31.49 0.13
N SER A 197 7.78 31.35 0.90
CA SER A 197 8.21 30.05 1.46
C SER A 197 7.14 29.32 2.29
N CYS A 198 6.42 28.39 1.66
CA CYS A 198 5.29 27.68 2.25
C CYS A 198 5.38 26.18 1.98
N GLY A 199 5.09 25.37 3.01
CA GLY A 199 4.91 23.93 2.85
C GLY A 199 3.67 23.61 2.02
N GLY A 200 2.50 24.09 2.45
CA GLY A 200 1.24 23.77 1.78
C GLY A 200 -0.04 24.23 2.46
N LEU A 201 -1.04 24.57 1.66
CA LEU A 201 -2.43 24.73 2.11
C LEU A 201 -3.18 23.40 1.94
N MET A 202 -3.86 22.94 2.98
CA MET A 202 -4.73 21.76 2.96
C MET A 202 -6.15 22.23 3.27
N GLN A 203 -6.87 22.62 2.21
CA GLN A 203 -8.19 23.24 2.29
C GLN A 203 -9.21 22.40 1.53
N THR A 204 -9.89 21.52 2.26
CA THR A 204 -11.05 20.76 1.77
C THR A 204 -11.81 20.09 2.92
N ASP A 205 -13.12 19.93 2.76
CA ASP A 205 -13.97 19.14 3.66
C ASP A 205 -14.00 17.65 3.29
N GLY A 206 -13.44 17.28 2.12
CA GLY A 206 -13.42 15.92 1.60
C GLY A 206 -12.34 15.00 2.19
N GLY A 207 -11.55 15.48 3.14
CA GLY A 207 -10.58 14.67 3.90
C GLY A 207 -9.19 14.55 3.27
N VAL A 208 -8.17 14.95 4.05
CA VAL A 208 -6.75 14.82 3.70
C VAL A 208 -6.00 14.10 4.82
N SER A 209 -5.36 12.97 4.49
CA SER A 209 -4.44 12.25 5.35
C SER A 209 -3.00 12.66 5.07
N LEU A 210 -2.24 12.97 6.11
CA LEU A 210 -0.84 13.37 6.06
C LEU A 210 -0.07 12.47 7.04
N PHE A 211 0.62 11.45 6.52
CA PHE A 211 1.27 10.42 7.36
C PHE A 211 2.75 10.26 7.10
N ARG A 212 3.59 10.34 8.15
CA ARG A 212 5.05 10.11 8.04
C ARG A 212 5.73 11.00 7.01
N ASN A 213 5.21 12.21 6.82
CA ASN A 213 5.84 13.19 5.94
C ASN A 213 6.92 13.96 6.68
N LEU A 214 7.85 14.53 5.90
CA LEU A 214 8.83 15.49 6.36
C LEU A 214 8.52 16.86 5.77
N TYR A 215 8.10 17.80 6.61
CA TYR A 215 8.08 19.23 6.26
C TYR A 215 9.38 19.85 6.74
N ILE A 216 10.17 20.46 5.84
CA ILE A 216 11.51 20.98 6.18
C ILE A 216 11.82 22.32 5.50
N ASP A 217 12.43 23.23 6.26
CA ASP A 217 13.00 24.49 5.75
C ASP A 217 12.00 25.41 5.02
N ASN A 218 10.72 25.32 5.40
CA ASN A 218 9.65 26.21 4.93
C ASN A 218 9.33 27.28 5.97
N LYS A 219 9.12 28.52 5.56
CA LYS A 219 8.81 29.60 6.51
C LYS A 219 7.47 29.43 7.24
N THR A 220 6.46 28.88 6.59
CA THR A 220 5.08 28.83 7.08
C THR A 220 4.26 27.71 6.43
N ARG A 221 3.02 27.50 6.90
CA ARG A 221 2.05 26.54 6.35
C ARG A 221 2.63 25.12 6.26
N ASN A 222 2.96 24.49 7.39
CA ASN A 222 3.63 23.19 7.44
C ASN A 222 2.82 22.00 8.02
N PRO A 223 1.52 21.82 7.70
CA PRO A 223 0.67 22.54 6.75
C PRO A 223 -0.07 23.74 7.36
N LYS A 224 -0.84 24.47 6.53
CA LYS A 224 -2.01 25.25 6.97
C LYS A 224 -3.27 24.47 6.64
N VAL A 225 -4.11 24.21 7.65
CA VAL A 225 -5.29 23.36 7.49
C VAL A 225 -6.58 24.17 7.55
N LYS A 226 -7.52 23.79 6.69
CA LYS A 226 -8.92 24.20 6.72
C LYS A 226 -9.80 23.03 6.26
N GLY A 227 -10.84 22.70 7.01
CA GLY A 227 -11.69 21.53 6.74
C GLY A 227 -11.18 20.27 7.42
N VAL A 228 -11.26 19.11 6.75
CA VAL A 228 -11.02 17.78 7.34
C VAL A 228 -9.59 17.32 7.13
N ASN A 229 -8.86 17.05 8.23
CA ASN A 229 -7.46 16.63 8.16
C ASN A 229 -7.08 15.55 9.20
N ASP A 230 -6.26 14.61 8.76
CA ASP A 230 -5.65 13.60 9.62
C ASP A 230 -4.12 13.70 9.54
N PHE A 231 -3.50 14.31 10.54
CA PHE A 231 -2.07 14.62 10.59
C PHE A 231 -1.38 13.76 11.64
N GLN A 232 -0.78 12.64 11.21
CA GLN A 232 -0.21 11.67 12.13
C GLN A 232 1.21 11.22 11.77
N ASN A 233 2.02 10.96 12.80
CA ASN A 233 3.39 10.43 12.66
C ASN A 233 4.32 11.28 11.78
N ASN A 234 4.07 12.57 11.58
CA ASN A 234 4.89 13.45 10.74
C ASN A 234 6.07 14.04 11.50
N VAL A 235 7.09 14.45 10.75
CA VAL A 235 8.19 15.27 11.26
C VAL A 235 8.12 16.65 10.61
N VAL A 236 8.16 17.69 11.43
CA VAL A 236 8.23 19.09 10.98
C VAL A 236 9.51 19.70 11.51
N TYR A 237 10.39 20.15 10.62
CA TYR A 237 11.75 20.58 10.93
C TYR A 237 12.03 22.00 10.42
N ASN A 238 12.66 22.84 11.25
CA ASN A 238 13.17 24.16 10.87
C ASN A 238 12.15 25.06 10.13
N TRP A 239 10.92 25.14 10.65
CA TRP A 239 9.96 26.12 10.13
C TRP A 239 10.39 27.54 10.47
N GLY A 240 9.91 28.54 9.72
CA GLY A 240 10.14 29.97 9.99
C GLY A 240 9.10 30.64 10.89
N GLY A 241 8.91 31.95 10.71
CA GLY A 241 7.99 32.75 11.55
C GLY A 241 6.49 32.47 11.38
N GLY A 242 6.10 31.52 10.53
CA GLY A 242 4.69 31.14 10.35
C GLY A 242 4.21 30.01 11.26
N GLY A 243 5.11 29.23 11.84
CA GLY A 243 4.79 28.04 12.61
C GLY A 243 4.99 26.73 11.83
N GLY A 244 5.11 25.65 12.59
CA GLY A 244 5.17 24.28 12.11
C GLY A 244 3.79 23.72 11.74
N TYR A 245 2.70 24.32 12.19
CA TYR A 245 1.34 23.96 11.83
C TYR A 245 0.43 25.17 12.05
N ILE A 246 -0.33 25.57 11.03
CA ILE A 246 -1.32 26.64 11.15
C ILE A 246 -2.70 26.02 11.33
N ALA A 247 -3.27 26.23 12.51
CA ALA A 247 -4.55 25.67 12.95
C ALA A 247 -5.70 26.69 12.89
N GLY A 248 -5.74 27.56 11.87
CA GLY A 248 -6.81 28.56 11.75
C GLY A 248 -6.49 29.75 10.85
N ASP A 249 -6.89 30.96 11.30
CA ASP A 249 -6.90 32.24 10.55
C ASP A 249 -8.07 32.37 9.54
N SER A 250 -9.14 31.59 9.75
CA SER A 250 -10.42 31.70 9.02
C SER A 250 -11.61 31.45 9.95
N GLN A 251 -12.81 31.87 9.53
CA GLN A 251 -14.08 31.66 10.26
C GLN A 251 -14.80 30.35 9.87
N ALA A 252 -14.19 29.51 9.03
CA ALA A 252 -14.75 28.23 8.62
C ALA A 252 -14.28 27.12 9.57
N ASP A 253 -15.18 26.19 9.89
CA ASP A 253 -14.90 25.07 10.77
C ASP A 253 -13.85 24.13 10.16
N SER A 254 -12.99 23.57 11.00
CA SER A 254 -12.00 22.56 10.63
C SER A 254 -11.99 21.44 11.66
N TYR A 255 -11.79 20.21 11.20
CA TYR A 255 -11.90 19.00 12.01
C TYR A 255 -10.63 18.18 11.82
N ALA A 256 -9.78 18.14 12.84
CA ALA A 256 -8.44 17.60 12.72
C ALA A 256 -8.10 16.54 13.79
N ASN A 257 -7.47 15.45 13.37
CA ASN A 257 -6.68 14.58 14.25
C ASN A 257 -5.20 14.97 14.11
N ILE A 258 -4.53 15.26 15.22
CA ILE A 258 -3.11 15.66 15.26
C ILE A 258 -2.39 14.77 16.28
N ILE A 259 -1.80 13.67 15.81
CA ILE A 259 -1.37 12.57 16.70
C ILE A 259 0.05 12.12 16.40
N ASN A 260 0.87 11.85 17.43
CA ASN A 260 2.19 11.22 17.29
C ASN A 260 3.21 11.97 16.40
N ASN A 261 3.04 13.28 16.19
CA ASN A 261 3.97 14.05 15.36
C ASN A 261 5.18 14.54 16.16
N TYR A 262 6.29 14.79 15.48
CA TYR A 262 7.51 15.33 16.09
C TYR A 262 7.90 16.66 15.43
N PHE A 263 7.87 17.73 16.21
CA PHE A 263 8.27 19.08 15.79
C PHE A 263 9.68 19.36 16.29
N ILE A 264 10.60 19.79 15.42
CA ILE A 264 12.00 20.08 15.75
C ILE A 264 12.35 21.49 15.26
N SER A 265 12.69 22.37 16.20
CA SER A 265 13.16 23.72 15.85
C SER A 265 14.51 23.65 15.17
N GLY A 266 14.71 24.46 14.14
CA GLY A 266 16.01 24.68 13.52
C GLY A 266 16.45 26.14 13.56
N PRO A 267 17.50 26.51 12.83
CA PRO A 267 18.03 27.88 12.79
C PRO A 267 17.00 28.97 12.47
N ASP A 268 16.05 28.71 11.57
CA ASP A 268 15.05 29.68 11.11
C ASP A 268 13.81 29.76 12.02
N THR A 269 13.69 28.83 12.97
CA THR A 269 12.54 28.78 13.86
C THR A 269 12.49 29.99 14.76
N THR A 270 11.38 30.74 14.68
CA THR A 270 11.20 32.00 15.42
C THR A 270 9.88 32.04 16.19
N VAL A 271 9.00 31.05 15.98
CA VAL A 271 7.72 30.90 16.67
C VAL A 271 7.49 29.44 17.03
N THR A 272 6.51 29.18 17.91
CA THR A 272 6.11 27.84 18.35
C THR A 272 5.63 26.96 17.20
N ALA A 273 5.54 25.65 17.44
CA ALA A 273 5.06 24.67 16.47
C ALA A 273 3.66 25.00 15.95
N PHE A 274 2.70 25.26 16.84
CA PHE A 274 1.32 25.60 16.46
C PHE A 274 1.08 27.10 16.53
N THR A 275 0.39 27.64 15.53
CA THR A 275 0.04 29.07 15.46
C THR A 275 -1.37 29.29 14.89
N ARG A 276 -1.93 30.46 15.19
CA ARG A 276 -3.18 31.01 14.63
C ARG A 276 -4.43 30.12 14.82
N GLY A 277 -4.42 29.28 15.85
CA GLY A 277 -5.60 28.60 16.36
C GLY A 277 -6.74 29.56 16.65
N ASN A 278 -7.96 29.07 16.47
CA ASN A 278 -9.18 29.77 16.90
C ASN A 278 -10.27 28.73 17.24
N SER A 279 -11.39 29.21 17.78
CA SER A 279 -12.52 28.37 18.21
C SER A 279 -13.25 27.61 17.10
N PHE A 280 -12.94 27.86 15.82
CA PHE A 280 -13.48 27.13 14.67
C PHE A 280 -12.58 25.96 14.25
N PHE A 281 -11.42 25.78 14.90
CA PHE A 281 -10.52 24.68 14.62
C PHE A 281 -10.66 23.61 15.70
N HIS A 282 -11.46 22.59 15.43
CA HIS A 282 -11.81 21.52 16.35
C HIS A 282 -10.83 20.35 16.20
N ALA A 283 -9.86 20.23 17.11
CA ALA A 283 -8.80 19.22 16.99
C ALA A 283 -8.73 18.25 18.17
N TYR A 284 -8.58 16.97 17.84
CA TYR A 284 -8.10 15.97 18.77
C TYR A 284 -6.57 15.95 18.67
N VAL A 285 -5.90 16.21 19.79
CA VAL A 285 -4.45 16.24 19.87
C VAL A 285 -3.99 15.16 20.83
N LYS A 286 -2.95 14.40 20.47
CA LYS A 286 -2.38 13.40 21.37
C LYS A 286 -0.92 13.08 21.03
N ASP A 287 -0.10 12.92 22.05
CA ASP A 287 1.27 12.39 21.95
C ASP A 287 2.15 13.10 20.89
N ASN A 288 2.00 14.42 20.71
CA ASN A 288 2.91 15.17 19.83
C ASN A 288 4.11 15.67 20.63
N PHE A 289 5.30 15.62 20.05
CA PHE A 289 6.54 16.06 20.69
C PHE A 289 7.06 17.36 20.08
N TYR A 290 7.68 18.19 20.91
CA TYR A 290 8.37 19.40 20.46
C TYR A 290 9.77 19.48 21.07
N ASP A 291 10.75 19.56 20.17
CA ASP A 291 12.15 19.85 20.49
C ASP A 291 12.48 21.30 20.09
N SER A 292 12.59 22.16 21.09
CA SER A 292 12.77 23.60 20.89
C SER A 292 14.21 24.07 21.05
N ASN A 293 15.11 23.23 21.57
CA ASN A 293 16.35 23.68 22.19
C ASN A 293 17.54 23.77 21.22
N ARG A 294 17.46 23.10 20.05
CA ARG A 294 18.49 23.09 19.00
C ARG A 294 19.87 22.63 19.49
N ASN A 295 19.89 21.72 20.46
CA ASN A 295 21.11 21.30 21.14
C ASN A 295 21.87 20.18 20.40
N GLY A 296 21.36 19.71 19.26
CA GLY A 296 21.94 18.62 18.49
C GLY A 296 21.58 17.22 18.98
N LYS A 297 20.54 17.09 19.82
CA LYS A 297 19.98 15.82 20.30
C LYS A 297 18.50 15.79 20.03
N LEU A 298 17.96 14.59 19.82
CA LEU A 298 16.52 14.38 19.76
C LEU A 298 15.99 14.15 21.18
N ASP A 299 15.79 15.22 21.93
CA ASP A 299 15.41 15.17 23.36
C ASP A 299 14.23 16.09 23.72
N GLY A 300 13.42 16.41 22.71
CA GLY A 300 12.12 17.08 22.85
C GLY A 300 11.16 16.39 23.81
N ALA A 301 10.16 17.15 24.24
CA ALA A 301 9.16 16.72 25.22
C ALA A 301 7.76 16.67 24.59
N ALA A 302 6.87 15.88 25.18
CA ALA A 302 5.46 15.87 24.82
C ALA A 302 4.85 17.28 25.00
N LEU A 303 4.08 17.73 24.01
CA LEU A 303 3.29 18.95 24.08
C LEU A 303 2.11 18.77 25.03
N CYS A 304 1.83 19.83 25.78
CA CYS A 304 0.66 19.90 26.64
C CYS A 304 -0.63 20.04 25.82
N GLU A 305 -1.73 19.42 26.22
CA GLU A 305 -3.04 19.56 25.56
C GLU A 305 -3.76 20.84 26.01
N LYS A 306 -3.14 22.00 25.76
CA LYS A 306 -3.63 23.33 26.16
C LYS A 306 -3.29 24.38 25.12
N ALA A 307 -3.97 25.52 25.19
CA ALA A 307 -3.76 26.63 24.26
C ALA A 307 -2.32 27.16 24.23
N SER A 308 -1.57 27.05 25.32
CA SER A 308 -0.13 27.41 25.35
C SER A 308 0.75 26.57 24.41
N CYS A 309 0.31 25.38 24.02
CA CYS A 309 1.04 24.46 23.15
C CYS A 309 0.44 24.39 21.73
N TYR A 310 -0.89 24.52 21.61
CA TYR A 310 -1.61 24.40 20.34
C TYR A 310 -2.29 25.68 19.85
N SER A 311 -1.96 26.85 20.43
CA SER A 311 -2.69 28.12 20.24
C SER A 311 -4.19 28.00 20.58
N ASP A 312 -5.03 28.95 20.18
CA ASP A 312 -6.42 29.06 20.67
C ASP A 312 -7.43 28.13 19.95
N ILE A 313 -7.02 26.91 19.62
CA ILE A 313 -7.90 25.89 19.01
C ILE A 313 -9.00 25.42 19.98
N ASP A 314 -10.06 24.80 19.43
CA ASP A 314 -11.03 24.03 20.21
C ASP A 314 -10.57 22.58 20.36
N PHE A 315 -10.45 22.11 21.61
CA PHE A 315 -9.96 20.77 21.93
C PHE A 315 -11.12 19.79 22.04
N VAL A 316 -11.17 18.79 21.18
CA VAL A 316 -12.17 17.71 21.27
C VAL A 316 -11.64 16.51 22.04
N LYS A 317 -12.54 15.78 22.72
CA LYS A 317 -12.17 14.71 23.68
C LYS A 317 -11.92 13.34 23.06
N ALA A 318 -12.38 13.13 21.83
CA ALA A 318 -12.27 11.86 21.12
C ALA A 318 -11.73 12.12 19.72
N PRO A 319 -10.90 11.21 19.17
CA PRO A 319 -10.46 11.32 17.79
C PRO A 319 -11.65 11.19 16.85
N TYR A 320 -11.59 11.91 15.73
CA TYR A 320 -12.51 11.66 14.63
C TYR A 320 -12.24 10.28 14.03
N ASN A 321 -13.30 9.60 13.57
CA ASN A 321 -13.20 8.28 12.94
C ASN A 321 -12.71 8.40 11.49
N TYR A 322 -11.45 8.77 11.34
CA TYR A 322 -10.74 8.86 10.06
C TYR A 322 -9.92 7.58 9.83
N PRO A 323 -9.57 7.26 8.56
CA PRO A 323 -8.75 6.10 8.24
C PRO A 323 -7.29 6.29 8.68
N ALA A 324 -7.05 6.12 9.97
CA ALA A 324 -5.76 6.34 10.62
C ALA A 324 -4.67 5.38 10.08
N PRO A 325 -3.39 5.79 10.14
CA PRO A 325 -2.27 4.91 9.82
C PRO A 325 -1.97 3.98 10.99
N THR A 326 -1.05 3.05 10.79
CA THR A 326 -0.39 2.34 11.89
C THR A 326 0.21 3.35 12.87
N ALA A 327 -0.17 3.26 14.14
CA ALA A 327 0.30 4.16 15.18
C ALA A 327 1.80 3.94 15.48
N LEU A 328 2.55 5.04 15.59
CA LEU A 328 3.96 5.04 15.97
C LEU A 328 4.17 5.92 17.19
N THR A 329 5.23 5.69 17.96
CA THR A 329 5.71 6.72 18.88
C THR A 329 6.32 7.87 18.06
N PRO A 330 6.32 9.13 18.55
CA PRO A 330 6.96 10.24 17.86
C PRO A 330 8.43 9.98 17.51
N GLN A 331 9.17 9.29 18.38
CA GLN A 331 10.56 8.91 18.14
C GLN A 331 10.68 7.88 17.01
N ALA A 332 9.83 6.84 17.01
CA ALA A 332 9.78 5.87 15.92
C ALA A 332 9.36 6.52 14.59
N ALA A 333 8.49 7.54 14.63
CA ALA A 333 8.15 8.34 13.46
C ALA A 333 9.37 9.07 12.90
N VAL A 334 10.22 9.68 13.75
CA VAL A 334 11.49 10.31 13.30
C VAL A 334 12.42 9.27 12.68
N GLU A 335 12.60 8.11 13.31
CA GLU A 335 13.45 7.04 12.77
C GLU A 335 12.98 6.56 11.40
N LEU A 336 11.68 6.31 11.24
CA LEU A 336 11.09 5.85 10.00
C LEU A 336 11.17 6.90 8.90
N VAL A 337 10.91 8.17 9.23
CA VAL A 337 11.06 9.30 8.29
C VAL A 337 12.51 9.41 7.82
N LEU A 338 13.48 9.42 8.73
CA LEU A 338 14.90 9.49 8.37
C LEU A 338 15.32 8.34 7.44
N LYS A 339 14.79 7.13 7.66
CA LYS A 339 15.08 5.94 6.86
C LYS A 339 14.43 5.98 5.48
N GLY A 340 13.16 6.37 5.40
CA GLY A 340 12.32 6.06 4.23
C GLY A 340 11.55 7.22 3.62
N VAL A 341 11.61 8.45 4.13
CA VAL A 341 10.83 9.56 3.52
C VAL A 341 11.40 10.00 2.16
N GLY A 342 10.53 10.54 1.31
CA GLY A 342 10.86 11.08 -0.01
C GLY A 342 10.99 10.00 -1.07
N ASN A 343 11.62 10.32 -2.20
CA ASN A 343 12.02 9.34 -3.20
C ASN A 343 13.16 8.45 -2.66
N SER A 344 12.86 7.62 -1.67
CA SER A 344 13.84 6.96 -0.81
C SER A 344 14.65 5.88 -1.53
N LEU A 345 14.14 5.35 -2.64
CA LEU A 345 14.87 4.40 -3.49
C LEU A 345 16.00 5.08 -4.25
N HIS A 346 15.86 6.38 -4.54
CA HIS A 346 16.80 7.15 -5.36
C HIS A 346 17.04 8.55 -4.78
N ARG A 347 17.33 8.65 -3.48
CA ARG A 347 17.63 9.95 -2.86
C ARG A 347 18.81 10.61 -3.57
N ASP A 348 18.58 11.78 -4.11
CA ASP A 348 19.62 12.60 -4.68
C ASP A 348 20.34 13.45 -3.61
N THR A 349 21.24 14.32 -4.07
CA THR A 349 22.06 15.16 -3.21
C THR A 349 21.24 16.16 -2.39
N VAL A 350 20.12 16.65 -2.92
CA VAL A 350 19.25 17.61 -2.23
C VAL A 350 18.50 16.89 -1.11
N ASP A 351 17.85 15.78 -1.41
CA ASP A 351 17.12 15.00 -0.40
C ASP A 351 18.06 14.49 0.68
N THR A 352 19.25 14.01 0.29
CA THR A 352 20.29 13.58 1.25
C THR A 352 20.70 14.72 2.18
N ALA A 353 20.94 15.92 1.64
CA ALA A 353 21.30 17.08 2.44
C ALA A 353 20.18 17.52 3.40
N LEU A 354 18.91 17.46 2.98
CA LEU A 354 17.76 17.73 3.84
C LEU A 354 17.66 16.73 5.00
N ILE A 355 17.85 15.44 4.74
CA ILE A 355 17.87 14.40 5.79
C ILE A 355 19.03 14.63 6.76
N ASP A 356 20.20 15.01 6.26
CA ASP A 356 21.36 15.31 7.11
C ASP A 356 21.16 16.58 7.97
N GLN A 357 20.32 17.52 7.54
CA GLN A 357 19.87 18.60 8.40
C GLN A 357 18.95 18.09 9.50
N VAL A 358 17.98 17.21 9.22
CA VAL A 358 17.11 16.63 10.25
C VAL A 358 17.93 15.86 11.29
N LYS A 359 18.92 15.06 10.86
CA LYS A 359 19.86 14.34 11.75
C LYS A 359 20.72 15.25 12.62
N SER A 360 20.81 16.54 12.29
CA SER A 360 21.50 17.53 13.10
C SER A 360 20.70 17.96 14.33
N TYR A 361 19.43 17.53 14.43
CA TYR A 361 18.51 17.80 15.52
C TYR A 361 18.51 19.28 15.96
N GLY A 362 18.27 20.15 14.98
CA GLY A 362 18.04 21.58 15.17
C GLY A 362 19.27 22.47 14.97
N THR A 363 20.46 21.90 14.73
CA THR A 363 21.70 22.69 14.57
C THR A 363 21.95 23.16 13.13
N LYS A 364 21.30 22.56 12.14
CA LYS A 364 21.40 22.92 10.71
C LYS A 364 20.02 23.17 10.09
N GLY A 365 19.97 23.77 8.91
CA GLY A 365 18.74 24.11 8.20
C GLY A 365 18.84 25.50 7.59
N GLY A 366 18.05 25.78 6.56
CA GLY A 366 18.00 27.10 5.96
C GLY A 366 16.95 27.25 4.86
N GLN A 367 16.12 28.29 4.97
CA GLN A 367 15.32 28.78 3.86
C GLN A 367 16.23 29.36 2.75
N ILE A 368 15.85 29.13 1.50
CA ILE A 368 16.63 29.54 0.33
C ILE A 368 15.83 30.42 -0.62
N SER A 369 16.53 31.29 -1.35
CA SER A 369 15.94 32.15 -2.39
C SER A 369 16.12 31.63 -3.80
N ASP A 370 17.10 30.75 -3.97
CA ASP A 370 17.51 30.17 -5.23
C ASP A 370 18.04 28.76 -4.95
N GLU A 371 17.57 27.77 -5.70
CA GLU A 371 18.01 26.38 -5.59
C GLU A 371 19.53 26.22 -5.75
N LYS A 372 20.22 27.16 -6.39
CA LYS A 372 21.69 27.16 -6.51
C LYS A 372 22.40 27.27 -5.16
N GLU A 373 21.77 27.88 -4.16
CA GLU A 373 22.29 27.93 -2.79
C GLU A 373 22.41 26.53 -2.17
N PHE A 374 21.66 25.56 -2.71
CA PHE A 374 21.61 24.18 -2.28
C PHE A 374 22.17 23.21 -3.33
N GLY A 375 23.01 23.70 -4.26
CA GLY A 375 23.63 22.90 -5.31
C GLY A 375 22.78 22.67 -6.56
N GLY A 376 21.57 23.23 -6.62
CA GLY A 376 20.61 23.00 -7.70
C GLY A 376 20.14 21.54 -7.75
N VAL A 377 19.62 21.11 -8.90
CA VAL A 377 19.13 19.72 -9.08
C VAL A 377 20.21 18.64 -9.07
N GLY A 378 21.49 19.03 -9.13
CA GLY A 378 22.60 18.10 -9.26
C GLY A 378 22.60 17.32 -10.57
N GLU A 379 23.48 16.32 -10.63
CA GLU A 379 23.49 15.31 -11.68
C GLU A 379 22.81 14.05 -11.17
N ILE A 380 21.90 13.49 -11.99
CA ILE A 380 21.21 12.23 -11.69
C ILE A 380 21.70 11.21 -12.70
N ALA A 381 22.33 10.14 -12.20
CA ALA A 381 22.87 9.10 -13.06
C ALA A 381 21.73 8.42 -13.83
N ASN A 382 21.86 8.34 -15.15
CA ASN A 382 21.03 7.41 -15.92
C ASN A 382 21.45 5.97 -15.60
N GLY A 383 20.56 5.02 -15.82
CA GLY A 383 20.83 3.59 -15.70
C GLY A 383 20.37 2.82 -16.93
N ALA A 384 20.76 1.55 -16.99
CA ALA A 384 20.15 0.63 -17.94
C ALA A 384 18.72 0.33 -17.48
N ALA A 385 17.76 0.41 -18.41
CA ALA A 385 16.39 -0.04 -18.15
C ALA A 385 16.43 -1.44 -17.53
N LEU A 386 15.59 -1.66 -16.52
CA LEU A 386 15.41 -2.99 -15.98
C LEU A 386 14.83 -3.88 -17.08
N LYS A 387 15.27 -5.14 -17.12
CA LYS A 387 14.73 -6.09 -18.08
C LYS A 387 13.28 -6.41 -17.71
N ASP A 388 12.40 -6.36 -18.69
CA ASP A 388 10.97 -6.62 -18.63
C ASP A 388 10.67 -7.33 -19.96
N SER A 389 10.55 -8.66 -19.92
CA SER A 389 10.61 -9.50 -21.13
C SER A 389 9.28 -9.64 -21.83
N ASP A 390 8.15 -9.46 -21.13
CA ASP A 390 6.81 -9.50 -21.70
C ASP A 390 6.18 -8.12 -21.93
N GLY A 391 6.79 -7.07 -21.38
CA GLY A 391 6.43 -5.68 -21.60
C GLY A 391 5.31 -5.17 -20.69
N ASP A 392 4.99 -5.85 -19.60
CA ASP A 392 3.90 -5.51 -18.68
C ASP A 392 4.24 -4.35 -17.72
N GLY A 393 5.48 -3.85 -17.77
CA GLY A 393 5.96 -2.74 -16.96
C GLY A 393 6.46 -3.15 -15.56
N ILE A 394 6.52 -4.45 -15.28
CA ILE A 394 7.12 -5.04 -14.10
C ILE A 394 8.50 -5.60 -14.50
N PRO A 395 9.57 -5.32 -13.72
CA PRO A 395 10.88 -5.90 -14.02
C PRO A 395 10.95 -7.41 -13.78
N ASP A 396 11.61 -8.16 -14.68
CA ASP A 396 11.87 -9.61 -14.60
C ASP A 396 12.37 -10.04 -13.21
N GLU A 397 13.30 -9.27 -12.64
CA GLU A 397 13.91 -9.56 -11.34
C GLU A 397 12.89 -9.40 -10.20
N TRP A 398 12.00 -8.41 -10.31
CA TRP A 398 10.92 -8.22 -9.35
C TRP A 398 9.89 -9.34 -9.48
N GLU A 399 9.50 -9.69 -10.70
CA GLU A 399 8.58 -10.81 -10.96
C GLU A 399 9.12 -12.11 -10.38
N THR A 400 10.35 -12.47 -10.73
CA THR A 400 11.02 -13.68 -10.21
C THR A 400 11.08 -13.68 -8.68
N LYS A 401 11.41 -12.54 -8.06
CA LYS A 401 11.47 -12.41 -6.60
C LYS A 401 10.11 -12.55 -5.92
N ASN A 402 9.03 -12.20 -6.61
CA ASN A 402 7.66 -12.30 -6.11
C ASN A 402 6.93 -13.55 -6.63
N GLY A 403 7.66 -14.50 -7.23
CA GLY A 403 7.10 -15.77 -7.70
C GLY A 403 6.26 -15.68 -8.97
N LEU A 404 6.42 -14.60 -9.73
CA LEU A 404 5.76 -14.35 -11.02
C LEU A 404 6.63 -14.83 -12.19
N ASN A 405 6.06 -14.87 -13.40
CA ASN A 405 6.74 -15.37 -14.57
C ASN A 405 7.12 -14.21 -15.50
N PRO A 406 8.42 -13.88 -15.64
CA PRO A 406 8.88 -12.76 -16.47
C PRO A 406 8.51 -12.76 -17.96
N ASN A 407 7.78 -13.78 -18.43
CA ASN A 407 7.33 -13.91 -19.81
C ASN A 407 5.78 -13.98 -19.90
N ASP A 408 5.06 -13.62 -18.84
CA ASP A 408 3.61 -13.64 -18.73
C ASP A 408 3.05 -12.26 -18.39
N ALA A 409 2.72 -11.49 -19.44
CA ALA A 409 2.20 -10.13 -19.29
C ALA A 409 0.85 -10.03 -18.55
N SER A 410 0.26 -11.14 -18.08
CA SER A 410 -0.92 -11.12 -17.20
C SER A 410 -0.59 -10.88 -15.72
N ASP A 411 0.70 -10.77 -15.39
CA ASP A 411 1.22 -10.33 -14.10
C ASP A 411 0.85 -8.85 -13.77
N ASP A 412 0.35 -8.10 -14.77
CA ASP A 412 -0.13 -6.72 -14.69
C ASP A 412 -1.32 -6.45 -13.73
N SER A 413 -1.86 -7.51 -13.12
CA SER A 413 -3.00 -7.42 -12.23
C SER A 413 -2.69 -8.01 -10.84
N PHE A 414 -2.26 -7.12 -9.94
CA PHE A 414 -2.14 -7.39 -8.50
C PHE A 414 -3.42 -7.91 -7.79
N ASN A 415 -4.54 -8.20 -8.46
CA ASN A 415 -5.82 -8.43 -7.78
C ASN A 415 -6.82 -9.34 -8.50
N SER A 416 -6.43 -10.54 -8.90
CA SER A 416 -7.44 -11.59 -8.99
C SER A 416 -6.97 -12.83 -8.23
N LEU A 417 -7.86 -13.36 -7.39
CA LEU A 417 -7.72 -14.72 -6.87
C LEU A 417 -7.41 -15.69 -8.02
N GLU A 418 -8.05 -15.44 -9.17
CA GLU A 418 -7.88 -16.16 -10.42
C GLU A 418 -6.48 -16.09 -11.02
N THR A 419 -5.60 -15.16 -10.62
CA THR A 419 -4.21 -15.13 -11.10
C THR A 419 -3.48 -16.38 -10.63
N TYR A 420 -3.63 -16.74 -9.35
CA TYR A 420 -2.90 -17.84 -8.72
C TYR A 420 -3.74 -19.09 -8.49
N TRP A 421 -5.06 -18.95 -8.50
CA TRP A 421 -5.99 -19.99 -8.08
C TRP A 421 -7.00 -20.30 -9.18
N ASN A 422 -7.38 -21.57 -9.24
CA ASN A 422 -8.59 -22.02 -9.91
C ASN A 422 -9.67 -22.27 -8.85
N TYR A 423 -10.93 -22.07 -9.21
CA TYR A 423 -12.05 -22.57 -8.41
C TYR A 423 -12.17 -24.10 -8.52
N LEU A 424 -12.90 -24.69 -7.58
CA LEU A 424 -13.15 -26.14 -7.44
C LEU A 424 -11.92 -26.94 -7.05
N TYR A 425 -12.09 -28.24 -6.82
CA TYR A 425 -10.97 -29.16 -6.72
C TYR A 425 -10.34 -29.37 -8.11
N PRO A 426 -9.07 -29.81 -8.18
CA PRO A 426 -8.43 -30.12 -9.46
C PRO A 426 -9.14 -31.21 -10.29
N TRP A 427 -10.02 -32.00 -9.66
CA TRP A 427 -10.83 -33.06 -10.28
C TRP A 427 -12.33 -32.73 -10.38
N GLY A 428 -12.75 -31.52 -10.01
CA GLY A 428 -14.12 -31.04 -10.18
C GLY A 428 -14.79 -30.57 -8.88
N ALA A 429 -16.13 -30.56 -8.88
CA ALA A 429 -16.92 -29.86 -7.86
C ALA A 429 -17.22 -30.68 -6.59
N THR A 430 -16.72 -31.90 -6.45
CA THR A 430 -17.06 -32.76 -5.30
C THR A 430 -15.84 -33.45 -4.72
N HIS A 431 -15.93 -33.73 -3.42
CA HIS A 431 -14.99 -34.55 -2.68
C HIS A 431 -15.78 -35.41 -1.68
N ASN A 432 -15.11 -36.19 -0.84
CA ASN A 432 -15.66 -37.20 0.09
C ASN A 432 -16.58 -36.67 1.24
N GLY A 433 -17.30 -35.57 1.03
CA GLY A 433 -18.26 -34.99 1.98
C GLY A 433 -19.60 -34.62 1.33
N GLY A 434 -20.42 -33.90 2.08
CA GLY A 434 -21.79 -33.52 1.72
C GLY A 434 -21.93 -32.19 0.98
N ALA A 435 -20.83 -31.51 0.61
CA ALA A 435 -20.87 -30.25 -0.12
C ALA A 435 -20.45 -30.39 -1.58
N ARG A 436 -21.16 -29.66 -2.45
CA ARG A 436 -20.76 -29.39 -3.83
C ARG A 436 -20.12 -28.01 -3.91
N MET A 437 -18.98 -27.92 -4.55
CA MET A 437 -18.18 -26.71 -4.65
C MET A 437 -18.61 -25.88 -5.85
N ASP A 438 -18.65 -24.57 -5.69
CA ASP A 438 -18.84 -23.61 -6.77
C ASP A 438 -18.14 -22.28 -6.45
N GLU A 439 -18.05 -21.44 -7.48
CA GLU A 439 -17.40 -20.14 -7.43
C GLU A 439 -18.21 -19.09 -6.63
N GLU A 440 -19.55 -19.19 -6.62
CA GLU A 440 -20.41 -18.21 -5.94
C GLU A 440 -20.22 -18.24 -4.41
N HIS A 441 -19.73 -19.36 -3.87
CA HIS A 441 -19.41 -19.55 -2.46
C HIS A 441 -17.95 -19.22 -2.10
N VAL A 442 -17.20 -18.63 -3.04
CA VAL A 442 -15.85 -18.12 -2.84
C VAL A 442 -15.87 -16.60 -2.98
N SER A 443 -15.37 -15.90 -1.96
CA SER A 443 -15.20 -14.44 -2.03
C SER A 443 -13.88 -14.01 -1.44
N VAL A 444 -13.31 -12.93 -1.98
CA VAL A 444 -12.13 -12.27 -1.43
C VAL A 444 -12.49 -10.82 -1.12
N THR A 445 -12.28 -10.41 0.12
CA THR A 445 -12.64 -9.08 0.63
C THR A 445 -11.57 -8.67 1.63
N ASP A 446 -10.96 -7.49 1.47
CA ASP A 446 -9.88 -6.99 2.34
C ASP A 446 -8.70 -7.96 2.53
N GLY A 447 -8.32 -8.67 1.45
CA GLY A 447 -7.23 -9.67 1.50
C GLY A 447 -7.58 -10.95 2.27
N VAL A 448 -8.85 -11.13 2.64
CA VAL A 448 -9.38 -12.33 3.28
C VAL A 448 -10.19 -13.14 2.28
N LEU A 449 -9.75 -14.35 1.99
CA LEU A 449 -10.55 -15.38 1.32
C LEU A 449 -11.60 -15.90 2.30
N THR A 450 -12.86 -15.88 1.91
CA THR A 450 -13.97 -16.47 2.66
C THR A 450 -14.65 -17.53 1.80
N LEU A 451 -14.62 -18.77 2.28
CA LEU A 451 -15.40 -19.88 1.76
C LEU A 451 -16.67 -20.01 2.60
N THR A 452 -17.84 -20.02 1.97
CA THR A 452 -19.13 -20.15 2.68
C THR A 452 -19.69 -21.53 2.45
N ALA A 453 -20.16 -22.22 3.49
CA ALA A 453 -20.94 -23.45 3.36
C ALA A 453 -22.41 -23.14 3.65
N GLU A 454 -23.26 -23.23 2.64
CA GLU A 454 -24.69 -22.96 2.71
C GLU A 454 -25.49 -24.28 2.66
N PRO A 455 -26.31 -24.59 3.68
CA PRO A 455 -27.17 -25.77 3.65
C PRO A 455 -28.27 -25.61 2.60
N ARG A 456 -28.60 -26.70 1.91
CA ARG A 456 -29.66 -26.70 0.89
C ARG A 456 -30.82 -27.60 1.28
N ASP A 457 -32.04 -27.17 0.97
CA ASP A 457 -33.28 -27.88 1.32
C ASP A 457 -33.64 -28.99 0.30
N ASP A 458 -32.99 -29.02 -0.87
CA ASP A 458 -33.30 -29.96 -1.95
C ASP A 458 -32.50 -31.26 -1.85
N GLN A 459 -33.25 -32.37 -1.80
CA GLN A 459 -32.81 -33.73 -1.50
C GLN A 459 -32.12 -34.44 -2.67
N GLU A 460 -31.08 -33.86 -3.28
CA GLU A 460 -30.13 -34.70 -4.03
C GLU A 460 -29.24 -35.44 -3.01
N ASP A 461 -29.66 -36.63 -2.59
CA ASP A 461 -28.87 -37.56 -1.76
C ASP A 461 -27.60 -37.95 -2.54
N PRO A 462 -26.41 -37.34 -2.31
CA PRO A 462 -25.78 -37.07 -1.01
C PRO A 462 -25.20 -35.64 -0.79
N ILE A 463 -25.64 -34.63 -1.55
CA ILE A 463 -25.16 -33.25 -1.46
C ILE A 463 -26.14 -32.41 -0.64
N HIS A 464 -25.76 -32.09 0.59
CA HIS A 464 -26.55 -31.30 1.54
C HIS A 464 -26.13 -29.82 1.61
N TYR A 465 -25.04 -29.43 0.95
CA TYR A 465 -24.50 -28.06 0.99
C TYR A 465 -23.97 -27.59 -0.36
N LEU A 466 -24.03 -26.29 -0.60
CA LEU A 466 -23.18 -25.60 -1.57
C LEU A 466 -22.02 -24.94 -0.83
N SER A 467 -20.81 -25.02 -1.38
CA SER A 467 -19.65 -24.42 -0.74
C SER A 467 -18.53 -24.02 -1.69
N GLY A 468 -17.42 -23.52 -1.13
CA GLY A 468 -16.29 -22.98 -1.88
C GLY A 468 -15.06 -23.89 -1.81
N THR A 469 -14.30 -23.93 -2.89
CA THR A 469 -12.95 -24.50 -2.93
C THR A 469 -12.12 -23.76 -3.96
N ILE A 470 -10.84 -23.59 -3.65
CA ILE A 470 -9.82 -23.14 -4.60
C ILE A 470 -8.60 -24.06 -4.57
N HIS A 471 -7.92 -24.16 -5.69
CA HIS A 471 -6.62 -24.83 -5.77
C HIS A 471 -5.62 -23.99 -6.56
N ALA A 472 -4.35 -24.04 -6.17
CA ALA A 472 -3.30 -23.30 -6.84
C ALA A 472 -3.16 -23.79 -8.29
N LYS A 473 -3.00 -22.86 -9.24
CA LYS A 473 -2.66 -23.16 -10.64
C LYS A 473 -1.27 -23.79 -10.74
N SER A 474 -0.35 -23.36 -9.88
CA SER A 474 0.99 -23.91 -9.78
C SER A 474 1.02 -25.23 -9.02
N THR A 475 1.94 -26.11 -9.43
CA THR A 475 2.31 -27.31 -8.67
C THR A 475 3.66 -27.09 -7.99
N PHE A 476 3.79 -27.57 -6.76
CA PHE A 476 4.99 -27.45 -5.94
C PHE A 476 5.71 -28.78 -5.85
N THR A 477 7.01 -28.80 -6.10
CA THR A 477 7.79 -30.05 -6.11
C THR A 477 9.00 -29.88 -5.22
N VAL A 478 9.08 -30.62 -4.12
CA VAL A 478 10.28 -30.58 -3.26
C VAL A 478 11.44 -31.23 -4.02
N SER A 479 12.48 -30.44 -4.30
CA SER A 479 13.69 -30.93 -4.96
C SER A 479 14.63 -31.57 -3.95
N ALA A 480 15.51 -32.47 -4.40
CA ALA A 480 16.60 -32.96 -3.57
C ALA A 480 17.48 -31.79 -3.11
N GLY A 481 17.77 -31.72 -1.81
CA GLY A 481 18.43 -30.59 -1.15
C GLY A 481 17.55 -29.35 -0.91
N GLY A 482 16.30 -29.37 -1.38
CA GLY A 482 15.38 -28.24 -1.37
C GLY A 482 14.26 -28.31 -0.33
N GLY A 483 13.23 -27.49 -0.54
CA GLY A 483 12.10 -27.40 0.39
C GLY A 483 11.12 -26.28 0.09
N TYR A 484 10.05 -26.23 0.89
CA TYR A 484 9.09 -25.14 0.91
C TYR A 484 8.66 -24.80 2.33
N ASP A 485 8.39 -23.52 2.57
CA ASP A 485 7.57 -23.08 3.71
C ASP A 485 6.20 -22.67 3.19
N ILE A 486 5.16 -23.30 3.72
CA ILE A 486 3.78 -23.06 3.31
C ILE A 486 3.00 -22.63 4.54
N SER A 487 2.41 -21.44 4.51
CA SER A 487 1.72 -20.88 5.67
C SER A 487 0.47 -20.09 5.31
N ALA A 488 -0.43 -19.96 6.27
CA ALA A 488 -1.62 -19.13 6.19
C ALA A 488 -2.20 -18.87 7.60
N GLU A 489 -3.10 -17.90 7.70
CA GLU A 489 -3.86 -17.64 8.92
C GLU A 489 -5.34 -17.97 8.73
N PHE A 490 -5.98 -18.55 9.75
CA PHE A 490 -7.32 -19.12 9.66
C PHE A 490 -8.26 -18.66 10.78
N ILE A 491 -9.52 -18.39 10.40
CA ILE A 491 -10.69 -18.51 11.28
C ILE A 491 -11.48 -19.71 10.76
N ALA A 492 -11.49 -20.80 11.53
CA ALA A 492 -11.97 -22.09 11.08
C ALA A 492 -13.08 -22.63 11.99
N PRO A 493 -14.27 -22.97 11.44
CA PRO A 493 -15.33 -23.57 12.21
C PRO A 493 -14.98 -25.01 12.57
N VAL A 494 -15.26 -25.37 13.82
CA VAL A 494 -14.93 -26.67 14.41
C VAL A 494 -16.14 -27.41 14.97
N ALA A 495 -17.33 -26.95 14.62
CA ALA A 495 -18.59 -27.58 15.02
C ALA A 495 -18.82 -28.88 14.23
N ARG A 496 -19.53 -29.83 14.83
CA ARG A 496 -19.86 -31.09 14.15
C ARG A 496 -20.41 -30.85 12.74
N GLY A 497 -19.88 -31.59 11.78
CA GLY A 497 -20.23 -31.49 10.36
C GLY A 497 -19.61 -30.33 9.58
N THR A 498 -18.73 -29.52 10.17
CA THR A 498 -17.87 -28.58 9.44
C THR A 498 -16.54 -29.24 9.12
N TRP A 499 -16.11 -29.16 7.84
CA TRP A 499 -14.85 -29.72 7.37
C TRP A 499 -14.01 -28.75 6.51
N PRO A 500 -13.52 -27.63 7.09
CA PRO A 500 -12.48 -26.81 6.46
C PRO A 500 -11.16 -27.58 6.33
N ALA A 501 -10.41 -27.33 5.25
CA ALA A 501 -9.08 -27.87 5.08
C ALA A 501 -8.13 -26.96 4.28
N PHE A 502 -6.85 -27.05 4.62
CA PHE A 502 -5.71 -26.48 3.91
C PHE A 502 -4.65 -27.57 3.75
N TRP A 503 -4.42 -28.01 2.52
CA TRP A 503 -3.73 -29.28 2.29
C TRP A 503 -3.05 -29.34 0.93
N LEU A 504 -2.14 -30.29 0.80
CA LEU A 504 -1.39 -30.60 -0.40
C LEU A 504 -1.79 -31.97 -0.91
N ASN A 505 -2.19 -32.06 -2.17
CA ASN A 505 -2.52 -33.31 -2.83
C ASN A 505 -1.63 -33.55 -4.05
N ALA A 506 -1.38 -34.80 -4.40
CA ALA A 506 -0.64 -35.18 -5.59
C ALA A 506 -1.19 -34.51 -6.87
N ALA A 507 -0.30 -33.90 -7.66
CA ALA A 507 -0.65 -33.39 -8.98
C ALA A 507 -0.98 -34.52 -9.96
N SER A 508 -0.47 -35.73 -9.72
CA SER A 508 -0.73 -36.94 -10.48
C SER A 508 -0.61 -38.18 -9.57
N GLY A 509 -1.57 -39.09 -9.66
CA GLY A 509 -1.64 -40.26 -8.77
C GLY A 509 -2.12 -39.91 -7.37
N TRP A 510 -1.89 -40.82 -6.44
CA TRP A 510 -2.03 -40.62 -5.00
C TRP A 510 -1.42 -41.82 -4.27
N PRO A 511 -0.64 -41.63 -3.19
CA PRO A 511 -0.09 -40.37 -2.65
C PRO A 511 0.91 -39.68 -3.62
N PRO A 512 1.47 -38.49 -3.30
CA PRO A 512 1.55 -37.82 -2.00
C PRO A 512 0.29 -37.06 -1.52
N GLU A 513 0.12 -36.94 -0.19
CA GLU A 513 -0.88 -36.07 0.45
C GLU A 513 -0.40 -35.60 1.85
N ILE A 514 -0.53 -34.29 2.10
CA ILE A 514 -0.18 -33.63 3.35
C ILE A 514 -1.32 -32.70 3.77
N ASP A 515 -1.99 -33.03 4.86
CA ASP A 515 -3.00 -32.15 5.45
C ASP A 515 -2.29 -31.17 6.40
N ILE A 516 -2.06 -29.95 5.93
CA ILE A 516 -1.39 -28.89 6.72
C ILE A 516 -2.30 -28.42 7.85
N ALA A 517 -3.60 -28.33 7.60
CA ALA A 517 -4.61 -28.07 8.61
C ALA A 517 -5.95 -28.67 8.17
N GLU A 518 -6.55 -29.48 9.04
CA GLU A 518 -7.87 -30.06 8.76
C GLU A 518 -8.73 -30.09 10.02
N TRP A 519 -9.92 -29.50 9.96
CA TRP A 519 -10.84 -29.43 11.10
C TRP A 519 -12.03 -30.35 10.86
N LYS A 520 -12.19 -31.39 11.67
CA LYS A 520 -13.22 -32.44 11.48
C LYS A 520 -14.38 -32.32 12.45
N GLY A 521 -14.86 -31.10 12.69
CA GLY A 521 -16.03 -30.83 13.53
C GLY A 521 -15.96 -31.34 14.98
N SER A 522 -14.76 -31.48 15.53
CA SER A 522 -14.52 -32.08 16.86
C SER A 522 -13.93 -31.09 17.88
N GLY A 523 -13.82 -29.80 17.54
CA GLY A 523 -13.06 -28.82 18.32
C GLY A 523 -11.54 -28.88 18.11
N LYS A 524 -11.07 -29.67 17.14
CA LYS A 524 -9.65 -29.93 16.90
C LYS A 524 -9.21 -29.57 15.49
N ILE A 525 -7.91 -29.29 15.37
CA ILE A 525 -7.14 -29.23 14.13
C ILE A 525 -6.29 -30.50 14.00
N SER A 526 -6.22 -31.06 12.79
CA SER A 526 -5.49 -32.29 12.47
C SER A 526 -4.34 -31.98 11.51
N PHE A 527 -3.20 -32.63 11.73
CA PHE A 527 -2.00 -32.55 10.89
C PHE A 527 -1.65 -33.95 10.38
N ASN A 528 -1.70 -34.18 9.07
CA ASN A 528 -1.54 -35.53 8.51
C ASN A 528 -0.54 -35.59 7.36
N THR A 529 0.13 -36.73 7.20
CA THR A 529 0.96 -37.07 6.04
C THR A 529 0.69 -38.52 5.66
N PHE A 530 0.25 -38.76 4.42
CA PHE A 530 -0.23 -40.07 3.95
C PHE A 530 0.81 -40.77 3.07
N ASN A 531 1.32 -41.91 3.51
CA ASN A 531 2.17 -42.75 2.65
C ASN A 531 1.36 -43.82 1.91
N THR A 532 0.24 -44.24 2.49
CA THR A 532 -0.83 -45.04 1.86
C THR A 532 -2.13 -44.77 2.64
N SER A 533 -3.25 -45.43 2.28
CA SER A 533 -4.49 -45.39 3.08
C SER A 533 -4.33 -45.94 4.49
N ASP A 534 -3.40 -46.87 4.71
CA ASP A 534 -3.19 -47.54 6.00
C ASP A 534 -1.94 -47.01 6.73
N GLU A 535 -1.10 -46.24 6.05
CA GLU A 535 0.15 -45.70 6.60
C GLU A 535 0.10 -44.18 6.65
N VAL A 536 -0.56 -43.67 7.70
CA VAL A 536 -0.79 -42.23 7.92
C VAL A 536 -0.14 -41.82 9.23
N ALA A 537 0.70 -40.78 9.18
CA ALA A 537 1.10 -40.07 10.39
C ALA A 537 0.05 -38.99 10.65
N ALA A 538 -0.60 -39.01 11.81
CA ALA A 538 -1.69 -38.10 12.14
C ALA A 538 -1.53 -37.53 13.55
N LEU A 539 -1.87 -36.26 13.73
CA LEU A 539 -1.89 -35.61 15.03
C LEU A 539 -3.06 -34.64 15.16
N ASP A 540 -3.92 -34.89 16.14
CA ASP A 540 -4.96 -33.95 16.54
C ASP A 540 -4.49 -33.03 17.68
N ARG A 541 -4.88 -31.76 17.60
CA ARG A 541 -4.69 -30.75 18.64
C ARG A 541 -5.97 -29.96 18.86
N ASP A 542 -6.22 -29.55 20.10
CA ASP A 542 -7.33 -28.65 20.38
C ASP A 542 -7.13 -27.34 19.61
N TYR A 543 -8.18 -26.84 18.97
CA TYR A 543 -8.15 -25.57 18.24
C TYR A 543 -8.82 -24.50 19.11
N PRO A 544 -8.05 -23.68 19.85
CA PRO A 544 -8.61 -22.70 20.75
C PRO A 544 -9.34 -21.60 19.95
N ASN A 545 -10.32 -20.95 20.58
CA ASN A 545 -10.97 -19.74 20.07
C ASN A 545 -11.23 -19.72 18.55
N PRO A 546 -12.06 -20.62 17.99
CA PRO A 546 -12.23 -20.77 16.53
C PRO A 546 -12.74 -19.53 15.77
N GLY A 547 -13.13 -18.47 16.49
CA GLY A 547 -13.48 -17.15 15.93
C GLY A 547 -12.33 -16.14 15.89
N GLU A 548 -11.13 -16.51 16.33
CA GLU A 548 -9.91 -15.70 16.29
C GLU A 548 -8.94 -16.25 15.22
N TRP A 549 -8.03 -15.39 14.75
CA TRP A 549 -7.03 -15.77 13.76
C TRP A 549 -5.93 -16.63 14.39
N HIS A 550 -5.70 -17.81 13.81
CA HIS A 550 -4.57 -18.68 14.16
C HIS A 550 -3.66 -18.88 12.95
N SER A 551 -2.35 -18.85 13.18
CA SER A 551 -1.36 -19.10 12.13
C SER A 551 -1.03 -20.58 12.04
N VAL A 552 -1.04 -21.14 10.83
CA VAL A 552 -0.59 -22.52 10.58
C VAL A 552 0.49 -22.50 9.51
N ARG A 553 1.54 -23.31 9.72
CA ARG A 553 2.66 -23.42 8.79
C ARG A 553 3.15 -24.86 8.69
N ALA A 554 3.52 -25.28 7.47
CA ALA A 554 4.27 -26.49 7.21
C ALA A 554 5.64 -26.15 6.61
N GLU A 555 6.71 -26.70 7.17
CA GLU A 555 8.05 -26.68 6.57
C GLU A 555 8.33 -28.05 5.94
N LEU A 556 8.39 -28.09 4.61
CA LEU A 556 8.73 -29.27 3.82
C LEU A 556 10.21 -29.20 3.47
N ARG A 557 10.98 -30.25 3.75
CA ARG A 557 12.41 -30.32 3.45
C ARG A 557 12.78 -31.68 2.92
N ASP A 558 13.77 -31.73 2.03
CA ASP A 558 14.44 -32.98 1.73
C ASP A 558 15.09 -33.57 3.00
N GLU A 559 14.81 -34.84 3.26
CA GLU A 559 15.41 -35.58 4.38
C GLU A 559 16.61 -36.42 3.93
N ASN A 560 16.55 -37.05 2.74
CA ASN A 560 17.53 -38.06 2.33
C ASN A 560 17.65 -38.26 0.80
N GLY A 561 17.15 -37.33 0.00
CA GLY A 561 17.08 -37.39 -1.46
C GLY A 561 15.86 -38.14 -2.01
N HIS A 562 15.02 -38.72 -1.15
CA HIS A 562 13.83 -39.51 -1.50
C HIS A 562 12.59 -39.05 -0.72
N ASP A 563 12.73 -38.90 0.60
CA ASP A 563 11.64 -38.57 1.50
C ASP A 563 11.58 -37.06 1.80
N VAL A 564 10.37 -36.56 2.02
CA VAL A 564 10.15 -35.18 2.48
C VAL A 564 9.81 -35.21 3.97
N ARG A 565 10.63 -34.53 4.77
CA ARG A 565 10.29 -34.21 6.16
C ARG A 565 9.32 -33.02 6.19
N VAL A 566 8.23 -33.17 6.93
CA VAL A 566 7.19 -32.15 7.09
C VAL A 566 7.09 -31.75 8.57
N LYS A 567 7.44 -30.51 8.90
CA LYS A 567 7.19 -29.95 10.24
C LYS A 567 5.94 -29.10 10.24
N PHE A 568 5.03 -29.34 11.17
CA PHE A 568 3.79 -28.56 11.30
C PHE A 568 3.86 -27.63 12.50
N PHE A 569 3.33 -26.42 12.34
CA PHE A 569 3.30 -25.38 13.36
C PHE A 569 1.89 -24.82 13.49
N LEU A 570 1.49 -24.53 14.73
CA LEU A 570 0.29 -23.77 15.08
C LEU A 570 0.71 -22.63 15.99
N ASP A 571 0.37 -21.39 15.64
CA ASP A 571 0.73 -20.17 16.37
C ASP A 571 2.22 -20.04 16.67
N GLY A 572 3.04 -20.40 15.67
CA GLY A 572 4.49 -20.40 15.75
C GLY A 572 5.09 -21.54 16.58
N VAL A 573 4.27 -22.43 17.15
CA VAL A 573 4.72 -23.58 17.95
C VAL A 573 4.72 -24.85 17.12
N GLU A 574 5.87 -25.53 17.04
CA GLU A 574 5.98 -26.83 16.36
C GLU A 574 5.07 -27.87 17.05
N GLN A 575 4.19 -28.50 16.28
CA GLN A 575 3.23 -29.49 16.75
C GLN A 575 3.74 -30.92 16.57
N THR A 576 4.31 -31.21 15.39
CA THR A 576 4.87 -32.51 15.04
C THR A 576 5.79 -32.42 13.82
N THR A 577 6.68 -33.39 13.70
CA THR A 577 7.42 -33.69 12.48
C THR A 577 6.90 -35.02 11.92
N GLN A 578 6.59 -35.09 10.63
CA GLN A 578 6.14 -36.28 9.91
C GLN A 578 6.95 -36.46 8.61
N TYR A 579 6.76 -37.59 7.92
CA TYR A 579 7.58 -37.96 6.77
C TYR A 579 6.70 -38.51 5.63
N GLY A 580 6.79 -37.86 4.47
CA GLY A 580 6.25 -38.33 3.20
C GLY A 580 7.32 -39.13 2.46
N ARG A 581 7.09 -40.44 2.31
CA ARG A 581 7.99 -41.40 1.68
C ARG A 581 7.96 -41.29 0.17
N ASP A 582 9.13 -41.16 -0.45
CA ASP A 582 9.28 -40.98 -1.90
C ASP A 582 8.55 -39.74 -2.45
N TYR A 583 8.44 -38.68 -1.66
CA TYR A 583 7.79 -37.42 -2.06
C TYR A 583 8.70 -36.48 -2.86
N ILE A 584 10.03 -36.69 -2.81
CA ILE A 584 10.97 -35.85 -3.59
C ILE A 584 10.67 -36.00 -5.08
N GLY A 585 10.56 -34.86 -5.78
CA GLY A 585 10.24 -34.82 -7.20
C GLY A 585 8.75 -35.03 -7.53
N ALA A 586 7.90 -35.38 -6.55
CA ALA A 586 6.47 -35.47 -6.76
C ALA A 586 5.82 -34.07 -6.75
N GLY A 587 4.98 -33.79 -7.74
CA GLY A 587 4.23 -32.53 -7.80
C GLY A 587 3.07 -32.53 -6.81
N LEU A 588 2.91 -31.44 -6.06
CA LEU A 588 1.87 -31.20 -5.07
C LEU A 588 1.01 -30.01 -5.50
N ARG A 589 -0.29 -30.09 -5.30
CA ARG A 589 -1.26 -29.00 -5.49
C ARG A 589 -1.72 -28.51 -4.14
N LEU A 590 -1.64 -27.20 -3.93
CA LEU A 590 -2.19 -26.56 -2.74
C LEU A 590 -3.68 -26.34 -2.90
N ILE A 591 -4.47 -26.79 -1.93
CA ILE A 591 -5.93 -26.73 -1.93
C ILE A 591 -6.41 -26.09 -0.64
N VAL A 592 -7.37 -25.17 -0.77
CA VAL A 592 -8.15 -24.61 0.34
C VAL A 592 -9.61 -24.92 0.05
N ASN A 593 -10.26 -25.67 0.92
CA ASN A 593 -11.68 -25.98 0.76
C ASN A 593 -12.46 -25.79 2.05
N TYR A 594 -13.78 -25.63 1.89
CA TYR A 594 -14.71 -25.81 2.97
C TYR A 594 -15.69 -26.93 2.64
N GLN A 595 -15.36 -28.16 3.08
CA GLN A 595 -16.23 -29.32 2.96
C GLN A 595 -17.16 -29.38 4.18
N THR A 596 -18.23 -30.18 4.09
CA THR A 596 -19.12 -30.47 5.22
C THR A 596 -19.42 -31.96 5.31
N GLU A 597 -19.83 -32.41 6.48
CA GLU A 597 -20.14 -33.81 6.78
C GLU A 597 -18.97 -34.77 6.44
N GLY A 598 -19.25 -36.01 6.02
CA GLY A 598 -18.20 -37.01 5.80
C GLY A 598 -17.40 -37.30 7.08
N SER A 599 -16.10 -37.06 7.04
CA SER A 599 -15.20 -37.23 8.19
C SER A 599 -15.51 -36.31 9.37
N SER A 600 -16.23 -35.20 9.14
CA SER A 600 -16.68 -34.29 10.22
C SER A 600 -18.00 -34.71 10.87
N GLY A 601 -18.63 -35.78 10.37
CA GLY A 601 -19.88 -36.35 10.88
C GLY A 601 -21.14 -35.59 10.45
N SER A 602 -22.31 -36.21 10.65
CA SER A 602 -23.63 -35.64 10.36
C SER A 602 -24.51 -35.59 11.62
N PRO A 603 -25.52 -34.70 11.71
CA PRO A 603 -25.81 -33.63 10.75
C PRO A 603 -24.81 -32.47 10.86
N GLY A 604 -24.58 -31.77 9.75
CA GLY A 604 -23.85 -30.50 9.74
C GLY A 604 -24.68 -29.26 10.13
N PRO A 605 -24.13 -28.05 9.91
CA PRO A 605 -24.77 -26.79 10.27
C PRO A 605 -26.11 -26.56 9.56
N THR A 606 -27.11 -26.05 10.29
CA THR A 606 -28.43 -25.72 9.73
C THR A 606 -28.55 -24.28 9.22
N THR A 607 -27.46 -23.51 9.29
CA THR A 607 -27.36 -22.14 8.80
C THR A 607 -26.04 -21.97 8.06
N PRO A 608 -25.92 -20.99 7.15
CA PRO A 608 -24.64 -20.70 6.51
C PRO A 608 -23.52 -20.50 7.54
N THR A 609 -22.35 -21.04 7.24
CA THR A 609 -21.13 -20.89 8.05
C THR A 609 -19.96 -20.54 7.14
N THR A 610 -18.90 -19.95 7.69
CA THR A 610 -17.75 -19.48 6.91
C THR A 610 -16.44 -20.06 7.40
N PHE A 611 -15.51 -20.24 6.47
CA PHE A 611 -14.10 -20.51 6.69
C PHE A 611 -13.29 -19.37 6.08
N GLN A 612 -12.47 -18.69 6.88
CA GLN A 612 -11.72 -17.52 6.44
C GLN A 612 -10.22 -17.78 6.46
N VAL A 613 -9.55 -17.31 5.41
CA VAL A 613 -8.12 -17.51 5.18
C VAL A 613 -7.50 -16.19 4.75
N ARG A 614 -6.31 -15.86 5.28
CA ARG A 614 -5.51 -14.73 4.80
C ARG A 614 -4.03 -15.04 4.90
N ASN A 615 -3.21 -14.17 4.30
CA ASN A 615 -1.74 -14.28 4.37
C ASN A 615 -1.23 -15.65 3.90
N VAL A 616 -1.83 -16.22 2.85
CA VAL A 616 -1.35 -17.47 2.25
C VAL A 616 0.00 -17.19 1.59
N GLU A 617 1.03 -17.90 2.04
CA GLU A 617 2.40 -17.71 1.58
C GLU A 617 3.02 -19.08 1.26
N VAL A 618 3.70 -19.17 0.11
CA VAL A 618 4.50 -20.33 -0.28
C VAL A 618 5.89 -19.85 -0.65
N ILE A 619 6.87 -20.12 0.21
CA ILE A 619 8.27 -19.74 0.01
C ILE A 619 9.04 -20.96 -0.51
N SER A 620 9.61 -20.84 -1.71
CA SER A 620 10.51 -21.86 -2.26
C SER A 620 11.89 -21.75 -1.61
N LEU A 621 12.43 -22.90 -1.20
CA LEU A 621 13.80 -23.09 -0.74
C LEU A 621 14.52 -24.16 -1.59
N ASN A 622 13.92 -24.52 -2.72
CA ASN A 622 14.55 -25.36 -3.74
C ASN A 622 15.80 -24.74 -4.35
#